data_AF-A0AAE0CIK5-F1
#
_entry.id   AF-A0AAE0CIK5-F1
#
_cell.length_a   1.000
_cell.length_b   1.000
_cell.length_c   1.000
_cell.angle_alpha   90.00
_cell.angle_beta   90.00
_cell.angle_gamma   90.00
#
_symmetry.space_group_name_H-M   'P 1'
#
loop_
_entity.id
_entity.type
_entity.pdbx_description
1 polymer ?
#
loop_
_entity_poly.entity_id
_entity_poly.type
_entity_poly.pdbx_seq_one_letter_code
_entity_poly.pdbx_strand_id
1 'polypeptide(L)'
;HLSVQLTEDGRPGGNGTAEVHLENVAFRHGVSADNGGALSIRGARVMLYNCEVSDNLATLAGGGIAVLSADLDALELAHTHLFRNVAETGGSVYVAAGAEAYLFGVWMYENKAVYGGAVYVDGTGTLVVDEESKVGPLNRGKYGGGGIFGGRGAYIRITGGSEVIGNEVNDTTLDHLMVHLDANHTRIGEGLGILGGGGILVAGHNEMLINQSCVVRENTVSLMRSDTYEAGGGGVAVGENSSLLVTHGSEVAENHVLGGGVGGGVLVGALGSTVKLTQGSRIHGNAADSGGGVGSVSAGGVRMEVTTGSHVTLNVALDRGGGLYAASLSTIHVAGGNISGNSAQFGGGLYMGSSGNVIVEQKAELGFNTAMMSGGGFWTGKLTVVQLTASAALRGNSAATEYGGGGCTDGENTLYLNTFTISSNAAGATPLTRLSLVYTNPPPLDLGLHLLSCPPRNCPKTFL
;
A
#
# COMPACT_ATOMS: atom_id res chain seq x y z
N HIS A 1 33.62 -17.15 -9.78
CA HIS A 1 32.80 -18.38 -9.87
C HIS A 1 32.99 -19.21 -8.61
N LEU A 2 32.33 -18.85 -7.50
CA LEU A 2 32.18 -19.74 -6.35
C LEU A 2 30.68 -19.76 -6.05
N SER A 3 29.98 -20.76 -6.58
CA SER A 3 28.64 -21.09 -6.10
C SER A 3 28.85 -22.00 -4.90
N VAL A 4 28.53 -21.50 -3.71
CA VAL A 4 28.63 -22.29 -2.48
C VAL A 4 27.25 -22.89 -2.24
N GLN A 5 27.14 -24.19 -2.49
CA GLN A 5 25.96 -24.97 -2.12
C GLN A 5 26.25 -25.58 -0.74
N LEU A 6 25.53 -25.11 0.27
CA LEU A 6 25.60 -25.66 1.62
C LEU A 6 24.47 -26.67 1.75
N THR A 7 24.80 -27.96 1.85
CA THR A 7 23.86 -29.04 2.13
C THR A 7 24.38 -29.81 3.35
N GLU A 8 23.51 -30.09 4.32
CA GLU A 8 23.77 -31.20 5.23
C GLU A 8 23.80 -32.50 4.42
N ASP A 9 24.96 -33.13 4.32
CA ASP A 9 25.04 -34.55 3.98
C ASP A 9 24.53 -35.34 5.19
N GLY A 10 23.39 -36.00 5.00
CA GLY A 10 22.59 -36.57 6.08
C GLY A 10 23.33 -37.38 7.14
N ARG A 11 22.94 -37.16 8.40
CA ARG A 11 23.00 -38.16 9.47
C ARG A 11 21.70 -38.12 10.27
N PRO A 12 21.01 -39.25 10.50
CA PRO A 12 19.91 -39.29 11.44
C PRO A 12 20.51 -39.19 12.86
N GLY A 13 20.38 -38.01 13.50
CA GLY A 13 20.63 -37.86 14.94
C GLY A 13 21.45 -36.64 15.40
N GLY A 14 21.76 -35.66 14.55
CA GLY A 14 22.41 -34.41 14.98
C GLY A 14 21.45 -33.22 14.91
N ASN A 15 21.08 -32.63 16.05
CA ASN A 15 20.35 -31.35 16.12
C ASN A 15 21.31 -30.16 15.86
N GLY A 16 21.99 -30.12 14.72
CA GLY A 16 22.90 -29.01 14.40
C GLY A 16 22.62 -28.46 13.01
N THR A 17 21.89 -27.36 12.92
CA THR A 17 21.82 -26.56 11.69
C THR A 17 23.24 -26.12 11.31
N ALA A 18 23.64 -26.33 10.06
CA ALA A 18 24.95 -25.86 9.59
C ALA A 18 24.97 -24.31 9.62
N GLU A 19 25.97 -23.71 10.26
CA GLU A 19 26.13 -22.25 10.31
C GLU A 19 27.29 -21.81 9.42
N VAL A 20 27.06 -20.78 8.60
CA VAL A 20 28.09 -20.19 7.74
C VAL A 20 28.15 -18.68 7.94
N HIS A 21 29.35 -18.22 8.30
CA HIS A 21 29.65 -16.81 8.51
C HIS A 21 30.63 -16.35 7.42
N LEU A 22 30.21 -15.34 6.69
CA LEU A 22 30.98 -14.76 5.59
C LEU A 22 31.13 -13.27 5.83
N GLU A 23 32.38 -12.82 5.86
CA GLU A 23 32.71 -11.42 6.12
C GLU A 23 33.63 -10.90 5.02
N ASN A 24 33.35 -9.68 4.51
CA ASN A 24 34.15 -9.02 3.48
C ASN A 24 34.27 -9.83 2.17
N VAL A 25 33.20 -10.53 1.79
CA VAL A 25 33.16 -11.39 0.59
C VAL A 25 32.32 -10.75 -0.52
N ALA A 26 32.79 -10.85 -1.76
CA ALA A 26 32.05 -10.44 -2.94
C ALA A 26 31.62 -11.66 -3.80
N PHE A 27 30.31 -11.83 -3.97
CA PHE A 27 29.70 -12.83 -4.84
C PHE A 27 29.25 -12.15 -6.13
N ARG A 28 29.97 -12.41 -7.22
CA ARG A 28 29.73 -11.73 -8.50
C ARG A 28 29.63 -12.68 -9.69
N HIS A 29 28.79 -12.31 -10.65
CA HIS A 29 28.65 -13.00 -11.95
C HIS A 29 28.33 -14.49 -11.82
N GLY A 30 27.65 -14.85 -10.73
CA GLY A 30 27.08 -16.17 -10.54
C GLY A 30 25.92 -16.39 -11.50
N VAL A 31 25.86 -17.58 -12.09
CA VAL A 31 24.79 -17.96 -13.02
C VAL A 31 24.27 -19.32 -12.59
N SER A 32 22.97 -19.39 -12.28
CA SER A 32 22.28 -20.61 -11.90
C SER A 32 21.11 -20.87 -12.85
N ALA A 33 20.97 -22.11 -13.29
CA ALA A 33 19.83 -22.57 -14.09
C ALA A 33 18.59 -22.88 -13.25
N ASP A 34 18.68 -22.73 -11.92
CA ASP A 34 17.58 -22.87 -10.99
C ASP A 34 17.53 -21.65 -10.06
N ASN A 35 18.01 -21.80 -8.82
CA ASN A 35 17.90 -20.82 -7.74
C ASN A 35 19.27 -20.33 -7.29
N GLY A 36 19.35 -19.11 -6.76
CA GLY A 36 20.54 -18.61 -6.06
C GLY A 36 21.72 -18.43 -6.99
N GLY A 37 21.74 -17.36 -7.79
CA GLY A 37 22.83 -17.12 -8.74
C GLY A 37 24.19 -17.05 -8.06
N ALA A 38 24.25 -16.46 -6.85
CA ALA A 38 25.41 -16.51 -5.97
C ALA A 38 25.32 -17.64 -4.93
N LEU A 39 24.22 -17.69 -4.15
CA LEU A 39 24.07 -18.56 -2.99
C LEU A 39 22.70 -19.25 -2.98
N SER A 40 22.71 -20.55 -2.70
CA SER A 40 21.49 -21.34 -2.48
C SER A 40 21.57 -22.01 -1.11
N ILE A 41 20.63 -21.67 -0.23
CA ILE A 41 20.65 -22.03 1.19
C ILE A 41 19.62 -23.12 1.45
N ARG A 42 20.08 -24.29 1.90
CA ARG A 42 19.25 -25.46 2.24
C ARG A 42 19.77 -26.11 3.52
N GLY A 43 18.97 -26.09 4.60
CA GLY A 43 19.35 -26.70 5.89
C GLY A 43 20.51 -25.99 6.60
N ALA A 44 20.66 -24.68 6.41
CA ALA A 44 21.76 -23.91 6.99
C ALA A 44 21.30 -22.50 7.37
N ARG A 45 21.91 -21.95 8.42
CA ARG A 45 21.86 -20.52 8.76
C ARG A 45 23.08 -19.84 8.15
N VAL A 46 22.84 -18.80 7.36
CA VAL A 46 23.91 -18.07 6.67
C VAL A 46 23.90 -16.61 7.08
N MET A 47 25.05 -16.13 7.55
CA MET A 47 25.30 -14.75 7.93
C MET A 47 26.31 -14.10 6.99
N LEU A 48 25.92 -13.01 6.33
CA LEU A 48 26.81 -12.20 5.50
C LEU A 48 26.99 -10.83 6.16
N TYR A 49 28.23 -10.51 6.53
CA TYR A 49 28.61 -9.23 7.10
C TYR A 49 29.53 -8.46 6.15
N ASN A 50 29.20 -7.20 5.87
CA ASN A 50 29.99 -6.33 4.98
C ASN A 50 30.33 -7.00 3.63
N CYS A 51 29.35 -7.69 3.04
CA CYS A 51 29.51 -8.42 1.80
C CYS A 51 28.92 -7.66 0.61
N GLU A 52 29.20 -8.18 -0.58
CA GLU A 52 28.58 -7.73 -1.82
C GLU A 52 28.00 -8.93 -2.58
N VAL A 53 26.77 -8.81 -3.05
CA VAL A 53 26.14 -9.77 -3.95
C VAL A 53 25.67 -9.03 -5.19
N SER A 54 26.43 -9.14 -6.29
CA SER A 54 26.18 -8.32 -7.47
C SER A 54 26.28 -9.03 -8.80
N ASP A 55 25.51 -8.54 -9.77
CA ASP A 55 25.57 -9.00 -11.16
C ASP A 55 25.35 -10.52 -11.29
N ASN A 56 24.50 -11.10 -10.44
CA ASN A 56 24.17 -12.53 -10.46
C ASN A 56 22.84 -12.80 -11.16
N LEU A 57 22.74 -13.96 -11.79
CA LEU A 57 21.58 -14.40 -12.56
C LEU A 57 21.12 -15.77 -12.07
N ALA A 58 19.85 -15.88 -11.67
CA ALA A 58 19.14 -17.13 -11.53
C ALA A 58 17.99 -17.16 -12.54
N THR A 59 17.65 -18.31 -13.11
CA THR A 59 16.49 -18.40 -14.01
C THR A 59 15.17 -18.43 -13.24
N LEU A 60 15.12 -19.02 -12.03
CA LEU A 60 13.89 -19.16 -11.24
C LEU A 60 13.83 -18.19 -10.06
N ALA A 61 14.68 -18.36 -9.04
CA ALA A 61 14.49 -17.64 -7.78
C ALA A 61 15.80 -17.14 -7.16
N GLY A 62 15.76 -15.94 -6.59
CA GLY A 62 16.87 -15.39 -5.82
C GLY A 62 18.09 -15.15 -6.70
N GLY A 63 18.05 -14.11 -7.53
CA GLY A 63 19.12 -13.85 -8.51
C GLY A 63 20.50 -13.77 -7.86
N GLY A 64 20.56 -13.20 -6.65
CA GLY A 64 21.68 -13.34 -5.74
C GLY A 64 21.55 -14.57 -4.84
N ILE A 65 20.61 -14.53 -3.90
CA ILE A 65 20.46 -15.50 -2.80
C ILE A 65 19.08 -16.14 -2.83
N ALA A 66 19.02 -17.46 -2.78
CA ALA A 66 17.78 -18.21 -2.58
C ALA A 66 17.79 -18.92 -1.22
N VAL A 67 16.85 -18.56 -0.35
CA VAL A 67 16.62 -19.17 0.96
C VAL A 67 15.51 -20.21 0.82
N LEU A 68 15.87 -21.49 0.86
CA LEU A 68 14.98 -22.61 0.54
C LEU A 68 14.67 -23.51 1.74
N SER A 69 15.22 -23.21 2.93
CA SER A 69 14.99 -23.96 4.17
C SER A 69 13.99 -23.28 5.07
N ALA A 70 13.15 -24.06 5.77
CA ALA A 70 12.21 -23.56 6.77
C ALA A 70 12.81 -23.51 8.20
N ASP A 71 14.14 -23.41 8.30
CA ASP A 71 14.81 -23.20 9.58
C ASP A 71 14.63 -21.73 10.00
N LEU A 72 14.37 -21.50 11.29
CA LEU A 72 14.35 -20.15 11.86
C LEU A 72 15.73 -19.50 11.65
N ASP A 73 15.75 -18.24 11.23
CA ASP A 73 16.98 -17.47 10.90
C ASP A 73 17.84 -18.02 9.74
N ALA A 74 17.23 -18.54 8.67
CA ALA A 74 17.99 -19.11 7.55
C ALA A 74 18.95 -18.12 6.85
N LEU A 75 18.62 -16.81 6.82
CA LEU A 75 19.49 -15.77 6.25
C LEU A 75 19.55 -14.52 7.14
N GLU A 76 20.76 -14.07 7.43
CA GLU A 76 21.04 -12.78 8.06
C GLU A 76 22.03 -11.99 7.21
N LEU A 77 21.63 -10.80 6.76
CA LEU A 77 22.47 -9.88 6.02
C LEU A 77 22.71 -8.64 6.87
N ALA A 78 23.97 -8.29 7.09
CA ALA A 78 24.37 -7.11 7.84
C ALA A 78 25.35 -6.26 7.00
N HIS A 79 25.04 -4.97 6.84
CA HIS A 79 25.86 -3.99 6.10
C HIS A 79 26.29 -4.47 4.71
N THR A 80 25.39 -5.20 4.03
CA THR A 80 25.68 -5.88 2.77
C THR A 80 24.96 -5.17 1.62
N HIS A 81 25.61 -5.11 0.46
CA HIS A 81 25.04 -4.52 -0.75
C HIS A 81 24.61 -5.60 -1.74
N LEU A 82 23.37 -5.53 -2.22
CA LEU A 82 22.83 -6.49 -3.20
C LEU A 82 22.28 -5.75 -4.42
N PHE A 83 22.96 -5.84 -5.56
CA PHE A 83 22.58 -5.02 -6.72
C PHE A 83 22.80 -5.67 -8.07
N ARG A 84 21.99 -5.23 -9.05
CA ARG A 84 22.02 -5.74 -10.43
C ARG A 84 21.88 -7.26 -10.53
N ASN A 85 21.17 -7.85 -9.58
CA ASN A 85 20.84 -9.27 -9.62
C ASN A 85 19.50 -9.47 -10.37
N VAL A 86 19.40 -10.59 -11.09
CA VAL A 86 18.26 -10.89 -11.96
C VAL A 86 17.72 -12.29 -11.69
N ALA A 87 16.40 -12.41 -11.52
CA ALA A 87 15.69 -13.69 -11.44
C ALA A 87 14.25 -13.59 -11.97
N GLU A 88 13.53 -14.70 -12.07
CA GLU A 88 12.08 -14.66 -12.28
C GLU A 88 11.37 -14.17 -11.00
N THR A 89 11.75 -14.68 -9.83
CA THR A 89 11.24 -14.23 -8.52
C THR A 89 12.37 -13.81 -7.59
N GLY A 90 12.25 -12.63 -6.98
CA GLY A 90 13.24 -12.13 -6.02
C GLY A 90 14.57 -11.82 -6.71
N GLY A 91 14.65 -10.65 -7.35
CA GLY A 91 15.79 -10.32 -8.22
C GLY A 91 17.13 -10.42 -7.48
N SER A 92 17.15 -10.05 -6.20
CA SER A 92 18.27 -10.31 -5.30
C SER A 92 18.03 -11.49 -4.37
N VAL A 93 16.94 -11.47 -3.59
CA VAL A 93 16.67 -12.46 -2.55
C VAL A 93 15.31 -13.13 -2.78
N TYR A 94 15.28 -14.45 -2.71
CA TYR A 94 14.05 -15.23 -2.60
C TYR A 94 14.00 -15.91 -1.24
N VAL A 95 12.85 -15.84 -0.58
CA VAL A 95 12.56 -16.47 0.72
C VAL A 95 11.42 -17.45 0.52
N ALA A 96 11.69 -18.75 0.69
CA ALA A 96 10.67 -19.78 0.56
C ALA A 96 9.63 -19.76 1.70
N ALA A 97 8.54 -20.50 1.52
CA ALA A 97 7.53 -20.69 2.56
C ALA A 97 8.14 -21.28 3.85
N GLY A 98 7.95 -20.59 4.97
CA GLY A 98 8.50 -20.96 6.28
C GLY A 98 9.97 -20.60 6.49
N ALA A 99 10.65 -20.07 5.47
CA ALA A 99 12.00 -19.54 5.60
C ALA A 99 11.99 -18.12 6.16
N GLU A 100 13.11 -17.69 6.73
CA GLU A 100 13.27 -16.34 7.28
C GLU A 100 14.50 -15.64 6.73
N ALA A 101 14.36 -14.35 6.43
CA ALA A 101 15.46 -13.47 6.06
C ALA A 101 15.43 -12.17 6.85
N TYR A 102 16.58 -11.81 7.42
CA TYR A 102 16.77 -10.60 8.23
C TYR A 102 17.80 -9.70 7.56
N LEU A 103 17.42 -8.44 7.30
CA LEU A 103 18.25 -7.45 6.61
C LEU A 103 18.53 -6.27 7.54
N PHE A 104 19.79 -6.07 7.92
CA PHE A 104 20.25 -5.05 8.86
C PHE A 104 21.27 -4.11 8.20
N GLY A 105 20.96 -2.82 8.05
CA GLY A 105 21.82 -1.85 7.36
C GLY A 105 22.17 -2.25 5.92
N VAL A 106 21.28 -2.96 5.25
CA VAL A 106 21.47 -3.52 3.90
C VAL A 106 21.04 -2.53 2.84
N TRP A 107 21.69 -2.54 1.68
CA TRP A 107 21.25 -1.76 0.52
C TRP A 107 21.01 -2.65 -0.70
N MET A 108 19.77 -2.69 -1.19
CA MET A 108 19.35 -3.45 -2.36
C MET A 108 18.87 -2.53 -3.48
N TYR A 109 19.57 -2.47 -4.62
CA TYR A 109 19.22 -1.52 -5.70
C TYR A 109 19.48 -2.10 -7.10
N GLU A 110 18.79 -1.56 -8.11
CA GLU A 110 18.93 -1.98 -9.53
C GLU A 110 18.69 -3.48 -9.78
N ASN A 111 17.94 -4.16 -8.91
CA ASN A 111 17.61 -5.58 -9.09
C ASN A 111 16.38 -5.75 -9.97
N LYS A 112 16.27 -6.90 -10.65
CA LYS A 112 15.21 -7.13 -11.63
C LYS A 112 14.57 -8.49 -11.44
N ALA A 113 13.24 -8.51 -11.38
CA ALA A 113 12.47 -9.75 -11.41
C ALA A 113 11.10 -9.59 -12.06
N VAL A 114 10.42 -10.70 -12.33
CA VAL A 114 9.00 -10.68 -12.70
C VAL A 114 8.16 -10.28 -11.48
N TYR A 115 8.48 -10.84 -10.31
CA TYR A 115 7.88 -10.48 -9.02
C TYR A 115 8.96 -10.21 -7.97
N GLY A 116 8.81 -9.13 -7.19
CA GLY A 116 9.76 -8.82 -6.13
C GLY A 116 11.11 -8.39 -6.70
N GLY A 117 11.18 -7.19 -7.29
CA GLY A 117 12.34 -6.74 -8.04
C GLY A 117 13.65 -6.87 -7.25
N ALA A 118 13.62 -6.64 -5.94
CA ALA A 118 14.70 -7.01 -5.02
C ALA A 118 14.40 -8.30 -4.25
N VAL A 119 13.25 -8.38 -3.58
CA VAL A 119 12.93 -9.48 -2.67
C VAL A 119 11.58 -10.11 -3.00
N TYR A 120 11.52 -11.44 -3.04
CA TYR A 120 10.28 -12.20 -3.07
C TYR A 120 10.18 -13.10 -1.85
N VAL A 121 9.05 -13.05 -1.15
CA VAL A 121 8.73 -13.90 0.01
C VAL A 121 7.57 -14.80 -0.36
N ASP A 122 7.76 -16.11 -0.36
CA ASP A 122 6.75 -17.08 -0.73
C ASP A 122 5.97 -17.60 0.47
N GLY A 123 4.70 -17.95 0.26
CA GLY A 123 3.86 -18.60 1.27
C GLY A 123 3.98 -17.95 2.65
N THR A 124 4.27 -18.76 3.67
CA THR A 124 4.46 -18.32 5.07
C THR A 124 5.88 -17.85 5.40
N GLY A 125 6.65 -17.40 4.42
CA GLY A 125 7.99 -16.86 4.65
C GLY A 125 7.98 -15.54 5.42
N THR A 126 9.09 -15.25 6.08
CA THR A 126 9.28 -14.03 6.89
C THR A 126 10.40 -13.17 6.31
N LEU A 127 10.14 -11.88 6.17
CA LEU A 127 11.14 -10.87 5.86
C LEU A 127 11.12 -9.75 6.89
N VAL A 128 12.29 -9.48 7.48
CA VAL A 128 12.51 -8.33 8.35
C VAL A 128 13.55 -7.41 7.73
N VAL A 129 13.21 -6.13 7.58
CA VAL A 129 14.08 -5.08 7.06
C VAL A 129 14.26 -4.02 8.13
N ASP A 130 15.48 -3.85 8.63
CA ASP A 130 15.78 -3.08 9.83
C ASP A 130 17.13 -2.33 9.74
N GLU A 131 17.44 -1.55 10.77
CA GLU A 131 18.70 -0.78 10.90
C GLU A 131 19.02 0.11 9.69
N GLU A 132 18.11 1.01 9.33
CA GLU A 132 18.28 1.95 8.21
C GLU A 132 18.55 1.28 6.85
N SER A 133 18.05 0.04 6.68
CA SER A 133 18.14 -0.69 5.41
C SER A 133 17.37 0.03 4.29
N LYS A 134 17.87 -0.12 3.06
CA LYS A 134 17.30 0.50 1.86
C LYS A 134 16.99 -0.54 0.80
N VAL A 135 15.72 -0.68 0.43
CA VAL A 135 15.28 -1.44 -0.74
C VAL A 135 14.90 -0.46 -1.84
N GLY A 136 15.88 -0.15 -2.67
CA GLY A 136 15.81 0.84 -3.73
C GLY A 136 17.05 1.74 -3.77
N PRO A 137 17.21 2.55 -4.82
CA PRO A 137 16.24 2.77 -5.89
C PRO A 137 16.37 1.75 -7.03
N LEU A 138 15.46 1.88 -8.00
CA LEU A 138 15.53 1.23 -9.32
C LEU A 138 15.45 -0.29 -9.30
N ASN A 139 14.92 -0.90 -8.24
CA ASN A 139 14.49 -2.29 -8.36
C ASN A 139 13.22 -2.34 -9.22
N ARG A 140 13.15 -3.35 -10.10
CA ARG A 140 12.13 -3.46 -11.14
C ARG A 140 11.42 -4.81 -11.07
N GLY A 141 10.13 -4.75 -10.78
CA GLY A 141 9.18 -5.87 -10.91
C GLY A 141 8.37 -5.74 -12.20
N LYS A 142 7.95 -6.86 -12.81
CA LYS A 142 7.03 -6.81 -13.97
C LYS A 142 5.58 -6.66 -13.54
N TYR A 143 5.12 -7.55 -12.65
CA TYR A 143 3.71 -7.67 -12.31
C TYR A 143 3.38 -7.22 -10.88
N GLY A 144 4.38 -7.09 -10.00
CA GLY A 144 4.16 -6.55 -8.66
C GLY A 144 5.41 -6.58 -7.77
N GLY A 145 5.40 -5.72 -6.74
CA GLY A 145 6.49 -5.59 -5.78
C GLY A 145 7.77 -5.11 -6.45
N GLY A 146 7.79 -3.86 -6.93
CA GLY A 146 8.99 -3.32 -7.60
C GLY A 146 10.24 -3.45 -6.72
N GLY A 147 10.10 -3.26 -5.41
CA GLY A 147 11.10 -3.64 -4.42
C GLY A 147 10.81 -5.03 -3.83
N ILE A 148 9.69 -5.17 -3.13
CA ILE A 148 9.36 -6.34 -2.30
C ILE A 148 8.01 -6.93 -2.71
N PHE A 149 7.96 -8.25 -2.89
CA PHE A 149 6.72 -9.00 -3.09
C PHE A 149 6.55 -10.03 -1.97
N GLY A 150 5.39 -10.05 -1.33
CA GLY A 150 4.94 -11.07 -0.39
C GLY A 150 3.81 -11.91 -0.99
N GLY A 151 4.03 -13.22 -1.08
CA GLY A 151 3.05 -14.22 -1.46
C GLY A 151 1.97 -14.43 -0.39
N ARG A 152 1.09 -15.40 -0.60
CA ARG A 152 -0.06 -15.63 0.29
C ARG A 152 0.39 -16.21 1.64
N GLY A 153 0.17 -15.47 2.73
CA GLY A 153 0.56 -15.84 4.09
C GLY A 153 1.92 -15.30 4.55
N ALA A 154 2.58 -14.47 3.74
CA ALA A 154 3.89 -13.90 4.03
C ALA A 154 3.80 -12.88 5.16
N TYR A 155 4.86 -12.84 5.98
CA TYR A 155 5.02 -11.85 7.03
C TYR A 155 6.14 -10.87 6.66
N ILE A 156 5.81 -9.61 6.46
CA ILE A 156 6.78 -8.57 6.08
C ILE A 156 6.76 -7.44 7.10
N ARG A 157 7.93 -7.17 7.68
CA ARG A 157 8.13 -6.14 8.70
C ARG A 157 9.26 -5.19 8.29
N ILE A 158 8.97 -3.90 8.29
CA ILE A 158 9.93 -2.84 7.98
C ILE A 158 10.04 -1.90 9.20
N THR A 159 11.26 -1.78 9.72
CA THR A 159 11.61 -1.19 11.02
C THR A 159 12.89 -0.36 10.96
N GLY A 160 13.23 0.29 12.08
CA GLY A 160 14.54 0.92 12.27
C GLY A 160 14.88 2.03 11.28
N GLY A 161 13.90 2.83 10.85
CA GLY A 161 14.12 3.92 9.89
C GLY A 161 14.44 3.44 8.46
N SER A 162 14.14 2.18 8.13
CA SER A 162 14.37 1.62 6.80
C SER A 162 13.49 2.26 5.72
N GLU A 163 13.97 2.24 4.47
CA GLU A 163 13.32 2.85 3.33
C GLU A 163 13.04 1.84 2.20
N VAL A 164 11.83 1.89 1.63
CA VAL A 164 11.53 1.27 0.33
C VAL A 164 11.26 2.38 -0.68
N ILE A 165 12.25 2.64 -1.52
CA ILE A 165 12.37 3.91 -2.24
C ILE A 165 12.54 3.73 -3.74
N GLY A 166 11.83 4.51 -4.54
CA GLY A 166 12.19 4.69 -5.96
C GLY A 166 12.16 3.39 -6.78
N ASN A 167 11.30 2.43 -6.40
CA ASN A 167 11.14 1.18 -7.11
C ASN A 167 10.02 1.28 -8.15
N GLU A 168 10.12 0.45 -9.17
CA GLU A 168 9.23 0.55 -10.32
C GLU A 168 8.58 -0.79 -10.64
N VAL A 169 7.29 -0.73 -10.95
CA VAL A 169 6.60 -1.78 -11.68
C VAL A 169 6.36 -1.28 -13.10
N ASN A 170 6.99 -1.93 -14.08
CA ASN A 170 6.92 -1.51 -15.48
C ASN A 170 6.79 -2.73 -16.41
N ASP A 171 5.66 -2.83 -17.11
CA ASP A 171 5.30 -3.95 -17.99
C ASP A 171 6.15 -4.04 -19.28
N THR A 172 7.03 -3.05 -19.54
CA THR A 172 7.59 -2.85 -20.90
C THR A 172 9.06 -3.21 -21.10
N THR A 173 9.76 -3.84 -20.14
CA THR A 173 11.25 -3.99 -20.24
C THR A 173 11.84 -5.38 -19.96
N LEU A 174 11.02 -6.44 -19.85
CA LEU A 174 11.53 -7.82 -19.71
C LEU A 174 11.54 -8.64 -21.01
N ASP A 175 11.50 -7.98 -22.17
CA ASP A 175 11.49 -8.62 -23.50
C ASP A 175 12.76 -9.42 -23.86
N HIS A 176 13.75 -9.53 -22.96
CA HIS A 176 14.98 -10.30 -23.18
C HIS A 176 15.24 -11.41 -22.16
N LEU A 177 14.38 -11.60 -21.15
CA LEU A 177 14.42 -12.81 -20.32
C LEU A 177 13.27 -13.72 -20.75
N MET A 178 13.45 -14.43 -21.87
CA MET A 178 12.62 -15.59 -22.20
C MET A 178 12.95 -16.73 -21.22
N VAL A 179 12.53 -16.58 -19.96
CA VAL A 179 12.36 -17.72 -19.05
C VAL A 179 11.11 -18.43 -19.54
N HIS A 180 11.27 -19.68 -19.94
CA HIS A 180 10.15 -20.58 -20.19
C HIS A 180 9.31 -20.61 -18.89
N LEU A 181 8.13 -19.98 -18.93
CA LEU A 181 7.11 -20.09 -17.89
C LEU A 181 6.62 -21.54 -17.90
N ASP A 182 7.31 -22.43 -17.18
CA ASP A 182 6.82 -23.77 -16.94
C ASP A 182 5.80 -23.69 -15.80
N ALA A 183 4.53 -23.87 -16.16
CA ALA A 183 3.34 -23.57 -15.37
C ALA A 183 3.10 -24.49 -14.15
N ASN A 184 4.17 -24.93 -13.46
CA ASN A 184 4.10 -25.93 -12.39
C ASN A 184 4.51 -25.45 -11.00
N HIS A 185 5.03 -24.22 -10.85
CA HIS A 185 5.32 -23.68 -9.52
C HIS A 185 4.57 -22.36 -9.31
N THR A 186 3.58 -22.43 -8.42
CA THR A 186 2.76 -21.34 -7.88
C THR A 186 1.56 -20.92 -8.74
N ARG A 187 0.45 -21.66 -8.59
CA ARG A 187 -0.90 -21.17 -8.90
C ARG A 187 -1.27 -20.04 -7.93
N ILE A 188 -0.86 -18.81 -8.24
CA ILE A 188 -1.61 -17.63 -7.77
C ILE A 188 -2.92 -17.66 -8.55
N GLY A 189 -4.05 -17.81 -7.85
CA GLY A 189 -5.35 -18.05 -8.48
C GLY A 189 -5.64 -17.08 -9.61
N GLU A 190 -6.05 -17.60 -10.77
CA GLU A 190 -6.52 -16.85 -11.95
C GLU A 190 -7.85 -16.09 -11.69
N GLY A 191 -7.99 -15.42 -10.55
CA GLY A 191 -9.25 -14.82 -10.11
C GLY A 191 -9.15 -13.46 -9.42
N LEU A 192 -7.96 -12.88 -9.22
CA LEU A 192 -7.82 -11.59 -8.52
C LEU A 192 -6.99 -10.61 -9.33
N GLY A 193 -7.67 -9.71 -10.03
CA GLY A 193 -7.09 -8.68 -10.89
C GLY A 193 -6.44 -7.52 -10.13
N ILE A 194 -5.56 -7.81 -9.16
CA ILE A 194 -4.73 -6.80 -8.49
C ILE A 194 -3.30 -6.94 -9.03
N LEU A 195 -2.97 -6.10 -10.01
CA LEU A 195 -1.60 -5.86 -10.45
C LEU A 195 -1.15 -4.52 -9.86
N GLY A 196 0.00 -4.47 -9.18
CA GLY A 196 0.60 -3.22 -8.72
C GLY A 196 0.84 -3.17 -7.22
N GLY A 197 1.88 -2.43 -6.86
CA GLY A 197 2.60 -2.41 -5.59
C GLY A 197 4.00 -1.93 -5.94
N GLY A 198 4.12 -0.64 -6.27
CA GLY A 198 5.34 -0.07 -6.88
C GLY A 198 6.55 -0.29 -5.99
N GLY A 199 6.38 -0.08 -4.68
CA GLY A 199 7.38 -0.46 -3.68
C GLY A 199 7.14 -1.88 -3.19
N ILE A 200 5.99 -2.11 -2.57
CA ILE A 200 5.66 -3.33 -1.84
C ILE A 200 4.30 -3.87 -2.29
N LEU A 201 4.24 -5.16 -2.57
CA LEU A 201 2.97 -5.88 -2.77
C LEU A 201 2.88 -7.00 -1.74
N VAL A 202 1.79 -7.06 -0.99
CA VAL A 202 1.41 -8.26 -0.23
C VAL A 202 0.17 -8.88 -0.86
N ALA A 203 0.22 -10.16 -1.22
CA ALA A 203 -0.91 -10.91 -1.75
C ALA A 203 -1.98 -11.13 -0.66
N GLY A 204 -2.96 -12.01 -0.89
CA GLY A 204 -4.03 -12.20 0.10
C GLY A 204 -3.57 -12.87 1.42
N HIS A 205 -4.34 -12.67 2.49
CA HIS A 205 -4.13 -13.24 3.84
C HIS A 205 -2.80 -12.88 4.51
N ASN A 206 -2.35 -11.63 4.33
CA ASN A 206 -1.07 -11.16 4.85
C ASN A 206 -1.20 -10.15 5.98
N GLU A 207 -0.15 -10.06 6.79
CA GLU A 207 0.07 -8.97 7.73
C GLU A 207 1.33 -8.20 7.34
N MET A 208 1.17 -6.89 7.18
CA MET A 208 2.26 -5.99 6.84
C MET A 208 2.37 -4.87 7.87
N LEU A 209 3.61 -4.63 8.33
CA LEU A 209 3.90 -3.62 9.32
C LEU A 209 5.01 -2.68 8.84
N ILE A 210 4.68 -1.39 8.78
CA ILE A 210 5.62 -0.29 8.59
C ILE A 210 5.67 0.49 9.90
N ASN A 211 6.81 0.50 10.58
CA ASN A 211 6.92 1.11 11.90
C ASN A 211 8.24 1.85 12.10
N GLN A 212 8.41 2.48 13.27
CA GLN A 212 9.68 3.07 13.70
C GLN A 212 10.27 4.03 12.65
N SER A 213 9.45 4.98 12.20
CA SER A 213 9.86 6.04 11.27
C SER A 213 10.34 5.54 9.90
N CYS A 214 9.95 4.32 9.50
CA CYS A 214 10.19 3.82 8.14
C CYS A 214 9.40 4.58 7.08
N VAL A 215 9.92 4.61 5.86
CA VAL A 215 9.36 5.38 4.74
C VAL A 215 9.23 4.52 3.48
N VAL A 216 8.04 4.52 2.87
CA VAL A 216 7.80 3.97 1.52
C VAL A 216 7.54 5.14 0.58
N ARG A 217 8.50 5.46 -0.30
CA ARG A 217 8.40 6.67 -1.13
C ARG A 217 8.91 6.57 -2.55
N GLU A 218 8.45 7.49 -3.40
CA GLU A 218 8.91 7.66 -4.78
C GLU A 218 8.73 6.39 -5.64
N ASN A 219 7.91 5.45 -5.19
CA ASN A 219 7.66 4.24 -5.94
C ASN A 219 6.59 4.50 -7.00
N THR A 220 6.80 3.92 -8.18
CA THR A 220 5.96 4.21 -9.34
C THR A 220 5.43 2.91 -9.96
N VAL A 221 4.13 2.89 -10.22
CA VAL A 221 3.49 1.87 -11.06
C VAL A 221 3.19 2.51 -12.42
N SER A 222 3.85 2.01 -13.46
CA SER A 222 3.65 2.43 -14.84
C SER A 222 3.10 1.25 -15.63
N LEU A 223 1.78 1.14 -15.70
CA LEU A 223 1.11 0.12 -16.50
C LEU A 223 0.36 0.80 -17.66
N MET A 224 0.50 0.27 -18.88
CA MET A 224 -0.36 0.66 -19.97
C MET A 224 -1.75 0.08 -19.73
N ARG A 225 -2.78 0.92 -19.86
CA ARG A 225 -4.19 0.55 -19.75
C ARG A 225 -4.44 -0.85 -20.33
N SER A 226 -4.82 -1.78 -19.47
CA SER A 226 -5.54 -2.98 -19.87
C SER A 226 -6.96 -2.84 -19.36
N ASP A 227 -7.92 -3.05 -20.25
CA ASP A 227 -9.36 -2.92 -19.99
C ASP A 227 -9.88 -3.96 -18.96
N THR A 228 -9.00 -4.77 -18.36
CA THR A 228 -9.33 -5.88 -17.46
C THR A 228 -8.64 -5.87 -16.09
N TYR A 229 -7.73 -4.92 -15.80
CA TYR A 229 -7.00 -4.91 -14.53
C TYR A 229 -7.00 -3.52 -13.88
N GLU A 230 -7.52 -3.43 -12.65
CA GLU A 230 -7.36 -2.22 -11.83
C GLU A 230 -5.92 -2.22 -11.28
N ALA A 231 -5.03 -1.56 -12.01
CA ALA A 231 -3.67 -1.28 -11.55
C ALA A 231 -3.73 -0.43 -10.26
N GLY A 232 -2.94 -0.74 -9.23
CA GLY A 232 -2.94 0.14 -8.05
C GLY A 232 -1.89 -0.14 -6.99
N GLY A 233 -1.67 0.84 -6.11
CA GLY A 233 -0.70 0.79 -5.01
C GLY A 233 0.66 1.31 -5.41
N GLY A 234 0.79 2.61 -5.67
CA GLY A 234 2.08 3.21 -6.05
C GLY A 234 3.16 2.89 -5.03
N GLY A 235 2.86 3.02 -3.73
CA GLY A 235 3.76 2.61 -2.65
C GLY A 235 3.53 1.17 -2.22
N VAL A 236 2.35 0.90 -1.66
CA VAL A 236 1.97 -0.40 -1.09
C VAL A 236 0.68 -0.90 -1.71
N ALA A 237 0.61 -2.19 -2.03
CA ALA A 237 -0.64 -2.86 -2.35
C ALA A 237 -0.92 -3.99 -1.36
N VAL A 238 -2.12 -3.95 -0.79
CA VAL A 238 -2.63 -4.89 0.20
C VAL A 238 -3.64 -5.79 -0.47
N GLY A 239 -3.35 -7.08 -0.62
CA GLY A 239 -4.27 -8.06 -1.20
C GLY A 239 -5.45 -8.39 -0.29
N GLU A 240 -6.37 -9.22 -0.77
CA GLU A 240 -7.59 -9.58 -0.05
C GLU A 240 -7.35 -10.21 1.32
N ASN A 241 -8.25 -9.99 2.29
CA ASN A 241 -8.12 -10.46 3.67
C ASN A 241 -6.76 -10.13 4.31
N SER A 242 -6.12 -9.02 3.91
CA SER A 242 -4.81 -8.63 4.44
C SER A 242 -4.90 -7.35 5.25
N SER A 243 -3.92 -7.12 6.11
CA SER A 243 -3.83 -5.93 6.94
C SER A 243 -2.52 -5.19 6.73
N LEU A 244 -2.62 -3.86 6.68
CA LEU A 244 -1.48 -2.95 6.73
C LEU A 244 -1.61 -2.06 7.97
N LEU A 245 -0.57 -2.08 8.81
CA LEU A 245 -0.40 -1.13 9.90
C LEU A 245 0.78 -0.20 9.63
N VAL A 246 0.50 1.10 9.55
CA VAL A 246 1.51 2.16 9.50
C VAL A 246 1.51 2.88 10.84
N THR A 247 2.65 2.86 11.53
CA THR A 247 2.73 3.30 12.93
C THR A 247 4.05 4.00 13.30
N HIS A 248 4.08 4.66 14.46
CA HIS A 248 5.28 5.27 15.06
C HIS A 248 6.01 6.23 14.11
N GLY A 249 5.26 7.20 13.58
CA GLY A 249 5.81 8.23 12.68
C GLY A 249 6.25 7.72 11.31
N SER A 250 5.83 6.53 10.90
CA SER A 250 6.13 6.00 9.57
C SER A 250 5.33 6.68 8.47
N GLU A 251 5.88 6.68 7.26
CA GLU A 251 5.34 7.45 6.14
C GLU A 251 5.18 6.61 4.86
N VAL A 252 4.08 6.82 4.13
CA VAL A 252 3.92 6.41 2.73
C VAL A 252 3.77 7.68 1.90
N ALA A 253 4.82 8.06 1.19
CA ALA A 253 4.97 9.41 0.66
C ALA A 253 5.31 9.43 -0.83
N GLU A 254 4.77 10.37 -1.60
CA GLU A 254 5.27 10.66 -2.96
C GLU A 254 5.28 9.44 -3.90
N ASN A 255 4.32 8.53 -3.74
CA ASN A 255 4.17 7.39 -4.62
C ASN A 255 3.11 7.67 -5.69
N HIS A 256 3.31 7.07 -6.87
CA HIS A 256 2.56 7.44 -8.05
C HIS A 256 2.06 6.22 -8.83
N VAL A 257 0.80 6.28 -9.27
CA VAL A 257 0.25 5.34 -10.24
C VAL A 257 -0.08 6.09 -11.52
N LEU A 258 0.55 5.70 -12.63
CA LEU A 258 0.27 6.24 -13.95
C LEU A 258 -0.77 5.37 -14.68
N GLY A 259 -1.68 5.98 -15.44
CA GLY A 259 -2.54 5.25 -16.39
C GLY A 259 -3.94 4.84 -15.90
N GLY A 260 -4.46 5.40 -14.81
CA GLY A 260 -5.85 5.16 -14.38
C GLY A 260 -6.02 4.25 -13.17
N GLY A 261 -4.98 4.09 -12.35
CA GLY A 261 -5.00 3.16 -11.22
C GLY A 261 -5.50 3.74 -9.89
N VAL A 262 -5.62 2.87 -8.88
CA VAL A 262 -6.18 3.18 -7.56
C VAL A 262 -5.12 3.12 -6.47
N GLY A 263 -5.18 4.01 -5.47
CA GLY A 263 -4.28 3.93 -4.30
C GLY A 263 -2.86 4.40 -4.64
N GLY A 264 -2.66 5.72 -4.75
CA GLY A 264 -1.35 6.29 -5.07
C GLY A 264 -0.31 5.91 -4.03
N GLY A 265 -0.65 6.09 -2.75
CA GLY A 265 0.15 5.59 -1.63
C GLY A 265 -0.13 4.11 -1.37
N VAL A 266 -1.39 3.79 -1.07
CA VAL A 266 -1.82 2.45 -0.66
C VAL A 266 -3.04 2.00 -1.46
N LEU A 267 -2.94 0.86 -2.13
CA LEU A 267 -4.09 0.11 -2.63
C LEU A 267 -4.55 -0.91 -1.59
N VAL A 268 -5.87 -1.03 -1.41
CA VAL A 268 -6.50 -2.00 -0.52
C VAL A 268 -7.43 -2.91 -1.29
N GLY A 269 -7.15 -4.21 -1.23
CA GLY A 269 -7.93 -5.29 -1.81
C GLY A 269 -9.26 -5.51 -1.09
N ALA A 270 -10.10 -6.38 -1.65
CA ALA A 270 -11.45 -6.65 -1.18
C ALA A 270 -11.50 -7.49 0.11
N LEU A 271 -12.71 -7.91 0.50
CA LEU A 271 -13.01 -8.95 1.49
C LEU A 271 -12.35 -8.71 2.86
N GLY A 272 -12.80 -7.70 3.60
CA GLY A 272 -12.38 -7.48 5.00
C GLY A 272 -10.94 -7.00 5.19
N SER A 273 -10.23 -6.63 4.11
CA SER A 273 -8.90 -6.05 4.20
C SER A 273 -8.91 -4.74 4.98
N THR A 274 -7.80 -4.46 5.67
CA THR A 274 -7.71 -3.30 6.57
C THR A 274 -6.44 -2.48 6.34
N VAL A 275 -6.58 -1.16 6.49
CA VAL A 275 -5.45 -0.23 6.58
C VAL A 275 -5.64 0.63 7.82
N LYS A 276 -4.62 0.68 8.66
CA LYS A 276 -4.62 1.49 9.87
C LYS A 276 -3.37 2.38 9.96
N LEU A 277 -3.60 3.67 10.16
CA LEU A 277 -2.58 4.66 10.48
C LEU A 277 -2.72 5.05 11.95
N THR A 278 -1.62 4.97 12.68
CA THR A 278 -1.59 5.36 14.09
C THR A 278 -0.27 5.98 14.52
N GLN A 279 -0.24 6.55 15.73
CA GLN A 279 0.97 7.02 16.40
C GLN A 279 1.85 7.95 15.54
N GLY A 280 1.27 9.02 14.99
CA GLY A 280 2.04 10.04 14.27
C GLY A 280 2.27 9.77 12.78
N SER A 281 1.73 8.68 12.25
CA SER A 281 2.04 8.21 10.88
C SER A 281 1.39 9.02 9.79
N ARG A 282 1.97 8.99 8.59
CA ARG A 282 1.54 9.86 7.48
C ARG A 282 1.38 9.11 6.16
N ILE A 283 0.34 9.45 5.40
CA ILE A 283 0.22 9.13 3.98
C ILE A 283 0.11 10.45 3.24
N HIS A 284 1.14 10.83 2.47
CA HIS A 284 1.17 12.17 1.88
C HIS A 284 1.85 12.30 0.51
N GLY A 285 1.47 13.32 -0.25
CA GLY A 285 2.11 13.61 -1.55
C GLY A 285 1.90 12.54 -2.62
N ASN A 286 1.02 11.56 -2.41
CA ASN A 286 0.82 10.46 -3.34
C ASN A 286 -0.19 10.83 -4.44
N ALA A 287 -0.08 10.19 -5.62
CA ALA A 287 -1.00 10.44 -6.72
C ALA A 287 -1.50 9.17 -7.44
N ALA A 288 -2.80 9.17 -7.78
CA ALA A 288 -3.46 8.11 -8.55
C ALA A 288 -4.68 8.67 -9.32
N ASP A 289 -5.43 7.81 -10.01
CA ASP A 289 -6.71 8.18 -10.60
C ASP A 289 -7.81 8.24 -9.55
N SER A 290 -7.87 7.25 -8.65
CA SER A 290 -8.74 7.26 -7.47
C SER A 290 -7.97 6.86 -6.21
N GLY A 291 -8.28 7.49 -5.07
CA GLY A 291 -7.58 7.22 -3.82
C GLY A 291 -6.13 7.65 -3.88
N GLY A 292 -5.87 8.96 -4.00
CA GLY A 292 -4.50 9.48 -4.12
C GLY A 292 -3.63 8.99 -2.97
N GLY A 293 -4.13 9.08 -1.73
CA GLY A 293 -3.49 8.49 -0.56
C GLY A 293 -3.77 7.00 -0.43
N VAL A 294 -5.02 6.64 -0.15
CA VAL A 294 -5.49 5.25 -0.02
C VAL A 294 -6.70 5.02 -0.89
N GLY A 295 -6.73 3.92 -1.64
CA GLY A 295 -7.86 3.56 -2.49
C GLY A 295 -8.23 2.08 -2.40
N SER A 296 -9.51 1.75 -2.57
CA SER A 296 -9.98 0.36 -2.66
C SER A 296 -10.70 0.08 -3.98
N VAL A 297 -10.39 -1.04 -4.62
CA VAL A 297 -10.82 -1.38 -6.00
C VAL A 297 -12.14 -2.16 -6.08
N SER A 298 -12.66 -2.69 -4.97
CA SER A 298 -13.84 -3.57 -5.02
C SER A 298 -14.74 -3.42 -3.81
N ALA A 299 -16.04 -3.61 -4.04
CA ALA A 299 -17.02 -3.70 -2.98
C ALA A 299 -16.74 -4.94 -2.14
N GLY A 300 -16.49 -4.79 -0.84
CA GLY A 300 -16.05 -5.93 -0.03
C GLY A 300 -15.82 -5.65 1.45
N GLY A 301 -16.31 -4.53 1.98
CA GLY A 301 -16.17 -4.24 3.42
C GLY A 301 -14.75 -3.90 3.85
N VAL A 302 -14.02 -3.13 3.04
CA VAL A 302 -12.69 -2.63 3.44
C VAL A 302 -12.83 -1.70 4.65
N ARG A 303 -11.88 -1.77 5.59
CA ARG A 303 -11.80 -0.83 6.71
C ARG A 303 -10.54 0.03 6.65
N MET A 304 -10.73 1.33 6.52
CA MET A 304 -9.65 2.32 6.58
C MET A 304 -9.75 3.11 7.88
N GLU A 305 -8.68 3.11 8.68
CA GLU A 305 -8.67 3.76 9.99
C GLU A 305 -7.51 4.77 10.10
N VAL A 306 -7.83 6.03 10.40
CA VAL A 306 -6.85 7.10 10.65
C VAL A 306 -7.02 7.59 12.07
N THR A 307 -6.09 7.23 12.95
CA THR A 307 -6.21 7.49 14.39
C THR A 307 -5.34 8.66 14.88
N THR A 308 -5.53 9.02 16.14
CA THR A 308 -4.98 10.22 16.78
C THR A 308 -3.51 10.48 16.43
N GLY A 309 -3.26 11.70 15.94
CA GLY A 309 -1.93 12.17 15.53
C GLY A 309 -1.47 11.69 14.16
N SER A 310 -2.28 10.92 13.44
CA SER A 310 -1.94 10.46 12.08
C SER A 310 -2.59 11.32 11.00
N HIS A 311 -1.95 11.37 9.83
CA HIS A 311 -2.24 12.35 8.80
C HIS A 311 -2.37 11.71 7.41
N VAL A 312 -3.43 12.05 6.68
CA VAL A 312 -3.57 11.77 5.24
C VAL A 312 -3.64 13.11 4.52
N THR A 313 -2.53 13.53 3.90
CA THR A 313 -2.39 14.92 3.46
C THR A 313 -1.75 15.10 2.10
N LEU A 314 -2.10 16.16 1.38
CA LEU A 314 -1.44 16.53 0.12
C LEU A 314 -1.48 15.42 -0.95
N ASN A 315 -2.45 14.51 -0.87
CA ASN A 315 -2.61 13.47 -1.88
C ASN A 315 -3.56 13.94 -2.99
N VAL A 316 -3.32 13.45 -4.20
CA VAL A 316 -4.03 13.88 -5.41
C VAL A 316 -4.64 12.69 -6.13
N ALA A 317 -5.94 12.73 -6.35
CA ALA A 317 -6.64 11.82 -7.26
C ALA A 317 -7.13 12.60 -8.49
N LEU A 318 -7.16 11.96 -9.67
CA LEU A 318 -7.72 12.58 -10.87
C LEU A 318 -9.25 12.53 -10.92
N ASP A 319 -9.87 11.51 -10.31
CA ASP A 319 -11.32 11.31 -10.25
C ASP A 319 -11.85 11.36 -8.80
N ARG A 320 -11.55 10.35 -7.97
CA ARG A 320 -12.25 10.17 -6.68
C ARG A 320 -11.31 10.07 -5.49
N GLY A 321 -11.65 10.75 -4.39
CA GLY A 321 -11.03 10.52 -3.10
C GLY A 321 -9.56 10.92 -3.09
N GLY A 322 -9.26 12.22 -3.00
CA GLY A 322 -7.88 12.70 -3.05
C GLY A 322 -7.05 12.09 -1.93
N GLY A 323 -7.57 12.12 -0.70
CA GLY A 323 -6.99 11.42 0.44
C GLY A 323 -7.39 9.94 0.46
N LEU A 324 -8.68 9.67 0.62
CA LEU A 324 -9.23 8.31 0.76
C LEU A 324 -10.33 8.04 -0.27
N TYR A 325 -10.26 6.91 -0.96
CA TYR A 325 -11.33 6.37 -1.80
C TYR A 325 -11.73 4.98 -1.30
N ALA A 326 -12.97 4.86 -0.82
CA ALA A 326 -13.55 3.60 -0.39
C ALA A 326 -14.71 3.18 -1.31
N ALA A 327 -14.66 1.95 -1.81
CA ALA A 327 -15.71 1.34 -2.61
C ALA A 327 -16.94 1.00 -1.75
N SER A 328 -18.04 0.65 -2.40
CA SER A 328 -19.32 0.35 -1.73
C SER A 328 -19.17 -0.67 -0.59
N LEU A 329 -20.03 -0.56 0.43
CA LEU A 329 -20.05 -1.42 1.63
C LEU A 329 -18.83 -1.28 2.56
N SER A 330 -17.91 -0.35 2.29
CA SER A 330 -16.70 -0.15 3.09
C SER A 330 -16.91 0.81 4.26
N THR A 331 -15.93 0.84 5.17
CA THR A 331 -15.89 1.74 6.32
C THR A 331 -14.64 2.61 6.30
N ILE A 332 -14.84 3.94 6.40
CA ILE A 332 -13.78 4.90 6.73
C ILE A 332 -14.02 5.37 8.16
N HIS A 333 -13.00 5.25 9.02
CA HIS A 333 -13.03 5.72 10.40
C HIS A 333 -11.85 6.64 10.70
N VAL A 334 -12.15 7.90 10.99
CA VAL A 334 -11.18 8.93 11.37
C VAL A 334 -11.40 9.28 12.84
N ALA A 335 -10.50 8.83 13.71
CA ALA A 335 -10.61 8.97 15.16
C ALA A 335 -9.43 9.78 15.72
N GLY A 336 -9.59 11.10 15.78
CA GLY A 336 -8.52 12.05 16.13
C GLY A 336 -7.42 12.22 15.07
N GLY A 337 -7.58 11.59 13.91
CA GLY A 337 -6.71 11.78 12.74
C GLY A 337 -7.04 13.05 11.95
N ASN A 338 -6.16 13.42 11.02
CA ASN A 338 -6.35 14.56 10.13
C ASN A 338 -6.30 14.13 8.65
N ILE A 339 -7.32 14.49 7.88
CA ILE A 339 -7.37 14.36 6.43
C ILE A 339 -7.39 15.76 5.84
N SER A 340 -6.25 16.24 5.32
CA SER A 340 -6.17 17.63 4.86
C SER A 340 -5.30 17.95 3.67
N GLY A 341 -5.69 18.96 2.90
CA GLY A 341 -4.90 19.41 1.74
C GLY A 341 -4.94 18.44 0.57
N ASN A 342 -5.90 17.52 0.53
CA ASN A 342 -6.02 16.54 -0.55
C ASN A 342 -6.91 17.07 -1.68
N SER A 343 -6.72 16.57 -2.91
CA SER A 343 -7.40 17.05 -4.11
C SER A 343 -7.98 15.94 -4.99
N ALA A 344 -9.20 16.10 -5.50
CA ALA A 344 -9.85 15.18 -6.46
C ALA A 344 -10.90 15.89 -7.34
N GLN A 345 -11.55 15.20 -8.28
CA GLN A 345 -12.79 15.72 -8.89
C GLN A 345 -13.97 15.60 -7.93
N PHE A 346 -14.10 14.45 -7.27
CA PHE A 346 -15.13 14.17 -6.26
C PHE A 346 -14.49 13.72 -4.95
N GLY A 347 -14.90 14.33 -3.84
CA GLY A 347 -14.39 13.92 -2.53
C GLY A 347 -12.91 14.28 -2.36
N GLY A 348 -12.60 15.58 -2.30
CA GLY A 348 -11.20 16.04 -2.19
C GLY A 348 -10.47 15.37 -1.03
N GLY A 349 -11.10 15.34 0.15
CA GLY A 349 -10.59 14.61 1.31
C GLY A 349 -10.91 13.12 1.24
N LEU A 350 -12.20 12.78 1.17
CA LEU A 350 -12.65 11.40 1.08
C LEU A 350 -13.80 11.21 0.08
N TYR A 351 -13.84 10.03 -0.53
CA TYR A 351 -14.94 9.54 -1.35
C TYR A 351 -15.39 8.18 -0.82
N MET A 352 -16.69 8.04 -0.58
CA MET A 352 -17.33 6.78 -0.20
C MET A 352 -18.33 6.35 -1.27
N GLY A 353 -18.23 5.10 -1.72
CA GLY A 353 -19.22 4.44 -2.56
C GLY A 353 -20.58 4.30 -1.88
N SER A 354 -21.47 3.48 -2.45
CA SER A 354 -22.81 3.30 -1.89
C SER A 354 -22.81 2.38 -0.68
N SER A 355 -23.79 2.55 0.22
CA SER A 355 -24.00 1.68 1.38
C SER A 355 -22.79 1.55 2.30
N GLY A 356 -21.94 2.58 2.34
CA GLY A 356 -20.76 2.61 3.19
C GLY A 356 -21.02 3.24 4.56
N ASN A 357 -19.96 3.33 5.37
CA ASN A 357 -19.98 4.03 6.65
C ASN A 357 -18.76 4.96 6.77
N VAL A 358 -19.01 6.24 7.03
CA VAL A 358 -17.98 7.25 7.29
C VAL A 358 -18.15 7.74 8.72
N ILE A 359 -17.16 7.50 9.57
CA ILE A 359 -17.16 7.91 10.97
C ILE A 359 -16.00 8.87 11.19
N VAL A 360 -16.28 10.08 11.65
CA VAL A 360 -15.31 11.11 12.00
C VAL A 360 -15.59 11.56 13.42
N GLU A 361 -14.64 11.33 14.32
CA GLU A 361 -14.83 11.53 15.75
C GLU A 361 -13.52 11.85 16.48
N GLN A 362 -13.62 12.04 17.80
CA GLN A 362 -12.48 12.23 18.69
C GLN A 362 -11.56 13.38 18.27
N LYS A 363 -12.15 14.54 17.94
CA LYS A 363 -11.44 15.73 17.42
C LYS A 363 -10.71 15.51 16.07
N ALA A 364 -11.13 14.51 15.30
CA ALA A 364 -10.66 14.35 13.93
C ALA A 364 -10.99 15.56 13.05
N GLU A 365 -10.13 15.82 12.07
CA GLU A 365 -10.30 16.93 11.13
C GLU A 365 -10.34 16.42 9.68
N LEU A 366 -11.34 16.90 8.94
CA LEU A 366 -11.40 16.86 7.48
C LEU A 366 -11.30 18.32 7.02
N GLY A 367 -10.12 18.76 6.60
CA GLY A 367 -9.91 20.17 6.33
C GLY A 367 -9.04 20.52 5.13
N PHE A 368 -9.23 21.72 4.57
CA PHE A 368 -8.41 22.24 3.48
C PHE A 368 -8.36 21.34 2.24
N ASN A 369 -9.35 20.47 2.06
CA ASN A 369 -9.41 19.58 0.90
C ASN A 369 -10.16 20.26 -0.25
N THR A 370 -9.77 19.94 -1.48
CA THR A 370 -10.28 20.57 -2.68
C THR A 370 -10.90 19.54 -3.62
N ALA A 371 -12.13 19.76 -4.03
CA ALA A 371 -12.78 19.04 -5.12
C ALA A 371 -12.89 19.95 -6.34
N MET A 372 -12.60 19.45 -7.55
CA MET A 372 -12.88 20.21 -8.76
C MET A 372 -14.39 20.35 -8.98
N MET A 373 -15.14 19.26 -8.76
CA MET A 373 -16.59 19.24 -8.96
C MET A 373 -17.32 19.36 -7.63
N SER A 374 -17.41 18.28 -6.85
CA SER A 374 -18.27 18.22 -5.66
C SER A 374 -17.59 17.54 -4.46
N GLY A 375 -17.93 17.98 -3.25
CA GLY A 375 -17.50 17.33 -2.01
C GLY A 375 -16.04 17.62 -1.65
N GLY A 376 -15.71 18.88 -1.37
CA GLY A 376 -14.32 19.27 -1.04
C GLY A 376 -13.77 18.46 0.12
N GLY A 377 -14.47 18.41 1.25
CA GLY A 377 -14.11 17.55 2.38
C GLY A 377 -14.49 16.09 2.16
N PHE A 378 -15.75 15.82 1.84
CA PHE A 378 -16.21 14.47 1.53
C PHE A 378 -17.27 14.37 0.43
N TRP A 379 -17.31 13.22 -0.25
CA TRP A 379 -18.41 12.81 -1.12
C TRP A 379 -18.92 11.42 -0.73
N THR A 380 -20.23 11.20 -0.67
CA THR A 380 -20.82 9.87 -0.42
C THR A 380 -21.89 9.47 -1.42
N GLY A 381 -21.87 8.19 -1.80
CA GLY A 381 -22.91 7.54 -2.61
C GLY A 381 -24.11 7.12 -1.78
N LYS A 382 -25.18 6.70 -2.45
CA LYS A 382 -26.49 6.37 -1.85
C LYS A 382 -26.39 5.38 -0.71
N LEU A 383 -27.33 5.46 0.25
CA LEU A 383 -27.46 4.56 1.40
C LEU A 383 -26.24 4.57 2.33
N THR A 384 -25.37 5.57 2.24
CA THR A 384 -24.23 5.71 3.14
C THR A 384 -24.64 6.34 4.46
N VAL A 385 -24.02 5.88 5.53
CA VAL A 385 -24.12 6.49 6.86
C VAL A 385 -22.90 7.38 7.10
N VAL A 386 -23.12 8.63 7.49
CA VAL A 386 -22.06 9.57 7.87
C VAL A 386 -22.26 10.00 9.32
N GLN A 387 -21.24 9.82 10.14
CA GLN A 387 -21.24 10.20 11.56
C GLN A 387 -20.13 11.22 11.79
N LEU A 388 -20.49 12.48 12.02
CA LEU A 388 -19.55 13.53 12.44
C LEU A 388 -19.84 13.87 13.89
N THR A 389 -19.01 13.35 14.80
CA THR A 389 -19.28 13.43 16.24
C THR A 389 -18.07 13.85 17.08
N ALA A 390 -18.24 13.98 18.39
CA ALA A 390 -17.16 14.07 19.37
C ALA A 390 -16.06 15.11 19.03
N SER A 391 -16.49 16.35 18.79
CA SER A 391 -15.67 17.51 18.42
C SER A 391 -14.93 17.39 17.08
N ALA A 392 -15.41 16.54 16.17
CA ALA A 392 -14.91 16.50 14.79
C ALA A 392 -15.02 17.87 14.10
N ALA A 393 -14.14 18.12 13.14
CA ALA A 393 -14.04 19.37 12.41
C ALA A 393 -14.09 19.15 10.89
N LEU A 394 -14.91 19.94 10.19
CA LEU A 394 -15.00 20.02 8.74
C LEU A 394 -14.68 21.46 8.30
N ARG A 395 -13.44 21.73 7.91
CA ARG A 395 -12.94 23.11 7.84
C ARG A 395 -12.18 23.47 6.57
N GLY A 396 -12.40 24.65 5.99
CA GLY A 396 -11.52 25.15 4.93
C GLY A 396 -11.61 24.37 3.61
N ASN A 397 -12.60 23.51 3.42
CA ASN A 397 -12.71 22.66 2.24
C ASN A 397 -13.43 23.40 1.09
N SER A 398 -13.04 23.10 -0.14
CA SER A 398 -13.52 23.82 -1.33
C SER A 398 -14.00 22.88 -2.44
N ALA A 399 -15.07 23.26 -3.13
CA ALA A 399 -15.54 22.63 -4.37
C ALA A 399 -15.61 23.69 -5.48
N ALA A 400 -14.88 23.52 -6.57
CA ALA A 400 -14.64 24.61 -7.53
C ALA A 400 -15.82 24.89 -8.47
N THR A 401 -16.47 23.87 -9.02
CA THR A 401 -17.50 24.06 -10.07
C THR A 401 -18.92 23.68 -9.64
N GLU A 402 -19.09 22.79 -8.66
CA GLU A 402 -20.42 22.32 -8.25
C GLU A 402 -20.64 22.50 -6.73
N TYR A 403 -21.06 21.45 -6.02
CA TYR A 403 -21.68 21.54 -4.70
C TYR A 403 -20.79 21.03 -3.57
N GLY A 404 -21.11 21.45 -2.34
CA GLY A 404 -20.62 20.78 -1.13
C GLY A 404 -19.14 20.97 -0.87
N GLY A 405 -18.70 22.22 -0.68
CA GLY A 405 -17.33 22.52 -0.24
C GLY A 405 -16.92 21.70 0.98
N GLY A 406 -17.79 21.65 1.99
CA GLY A 406 -17.59 20.77 3.16
C GLY A 406 -17.89 19.32 2.81
N GLY A 407 -19.09 19.03 2.32
CA GLY A 407 -19.48 17.67 1.97
C GLY A 407 -20.63 17.61 0.98
N CYS A 408 -20.66 16.54 0.19
CA CYS A 408 -21.68 16.25 -0.80
C CYS A 408 -22.19 14.82 -0.65
N THR A 409 -23.50 14.61 -0.71
CA THR A 409 -24.12 13.27 -0.62
C THR A 409 -25.05 13.04 -1.80
N ASP A 410 -24.94 11.89 -2.48
CA ASP A 410 -25.86 11.49 -3.56
C ASP A 410 -26.95 10.53 -3.04
N GLY A 411 -28.21 10.87 -3.29
CA GLY A 411 -29.39 10.09 -2.90
C GLY A 411 -29.62 9.95 -1.39
N GLU A 412 -30.26 8.85 -0.99
CA GLU A 412 -30.76 8.60 0.37
C GLU A 412 -29.61 8.24 1.33
N ASN A 413 -29.06 9.21 2.04
CA ASN A 413 -27.98 9.02 3.03
C ASN A 413 -28.49 9.34 4.43
N THR A 414 -27.89 8.71 5.44
CA THR A 414 -28.17 9.01 6.85
C THR A 414 -27.02 9.79 7.46
N LEU A 415 -27.29 10.98 7.99
CA LEU A 415 -26.28 11.82 8.64
C LEU A 415 -26.54 11.94 10.15
N TYR A 416 -25.58 11.53 10.96
CA TYR A 416 -25.55 11.71 12.40
C TYR A 416 -24.53 12.80 12.75
N LEU A 417 -25.02 13.96 13.15
CA LEU A 417 -24.19 15.13 13.44
C LEU A 417 -24.39 15.54 14.90
N ASN A 418 -23.33 15.41 15.71
CA ASN A 418 -23.42 15.74 17.14
C ASN A 418 -22.10 16.31 17.65
N THR A 419 -22.10 17.49 18.27
CA THR A 419 -20.88 18.11 18.82
C THR A 419 -19.74 18.19 17.78
N PHE A 420 -19.91 18.95 16.71
CA PHE A 420 -18.91 19.06 15.63
C PHE A 420 -18.79 20.51 15.13
N THR A 421 -17.70 20.87 14.46
CA THR A 421 -17.49 22.19 13.86
C THR A 421 -17.51 22.14 12.34
N ILE A 422 -18.26 23.02 11.69
CA ILE A 422 -18.12 23.33 10.26
C ILE A 422 -17.68 24.79 10.13
N SER A 423 -16.61 25.07 9.38
CA SER A 423 -16.20 26.46 9.12
C SER A 423 -15.43 26.63 7.81
N SER A 424 -15.48 27.83 7.23
CA SER A 424 -14.65 28.23 6.09
C SER A 424 -14.70 27.31 4.86
N ASN A 425 -15.83 26.62 4.63
CA ASN A 425 -15.99 25.78 3.44
C ASN A 425 -16.63 26.58 2.30
N ALA A 426 -16.19 26.34 1.05
CA ALA A 426 -16.61 27.11 -0.12
C ALA A 426 -17.08 26.19 -1.27
N ALA A 427 -18.13 26.59 -2.00
CA ALA A 427 -18.61 25.90 -3.19
C ALA A 427 -18.84 26.90 -4.33
N GLY A 428 -18.48 26.52 -5.55
CA GLY A 428 -18.62 27.37 -6.74
C GLY A 428 -20.06 27.54 -7.23
N ALA A 429 -20.92 26.53 -7.04
CA ALA A 429 -22.33 26.65 -7.37
C ALA A 429 -23.15 27.26 -6.22
N THR A 430 -24.12 28.11 -6.56
CA THR A 430 -25.11 28.62 -5.61
C THR A 430 -26.02 27.49 -5.11
N PRO A 431 -26.31 27.38 -3.80
CA PRO A 431 -27.08 26.26 -3.25
C PRO A 431 -28.51 26.17 -3.82
N LEU A 432 -28.90 25.03 -4.38
CA LEU A 432 -30.25 24.82 -4.94
C LEU A 432 -31.21 24.06 -4.01
N THR A 433 -30.76 23.45 -2.90
CA THR A 433 -31.62 22.65 -1.99
C THR A 433 -31.14 22.66 -0.55
N ARG A 434 -32.07 22.79 0.42
CA ARG A 434 -31.82 22.68 1.86
C ARG A 434 -31.65 21.21 2.26
N LEU A 435 -30.60 20.89 3.00
CA LEU A 435 -30.39 19.57 3.64
C LEU A 435 -31.40 19.38 4.78
N SER A 436 -32.12 18.25 4.81
CA SER A 436 -32.88 17.83 5.98
C SER A 436 -31.90 17.29 7.03
N LEU A 437 -31.70 18.03 8.11
CA LEU A 437 -30.84 17.67 9.24
C LEU A 437 -31.72 17.11 10.37
N VAL A 438 -31.49 15.87 10.79
CA VAL A 438 -32.08 15.31 12.01
C VAL A 438 -31.21 15.75 13.18
N TYR A 439 -31.66 16.78 13.91
CA TYR A 439 -31.00 17.27 15.11
C TYR A 439 -31.49 16.49 16.34
N THR A 440 -30.56 16.02 17.19
CA THR A 440 -30.91 15.43 18.49
C THR A 440 -30.64 16.36 19.69
N ASN A 441 -30.10 17.57 19.48
CA ASN A 441 -29.95 18.62 20.51
C ASN A 441 -29.65 20.02 19.91
N PRO A 442 -29.91 21.15 20.62
CA PRO A 442 -29.94 22.48 20.02
C PRO A 442 -28.55 22.97 19.56
N PRO A 443 -28.48 23.76 18.46
CA PRO A 443 -27.24 24.04 17.72
C PRO A 443 -26.40 25.16 18.34
N PRO A 444 -25.06 25.18 18.10
CA PRO A 444 -24.30 26.42 18.06
C PRO A 444 -24.78 27.27 16.87
N LEU A 445 -25.11 28.54 17.12
CA LEU A 445 -25.43 29.53 16.09
C LEU A 445 -24.19 29.78 15.20
N ASP A 446 -24.02 29.03 14.09
CA ASP A 446 -23.49 29.54 12.79
C ASP A 446 -23.42 28.43 11.71
N LEU A 447 -24.51 27.69 11.45
CA LEU A 447 -24.53 26.63 10.42
C LEU A 447 -24.82 27.21 9.03
N GLY A 448 -23.79 27.77 8.41
CA GLY A 448 -23.77 28.13 6.99
C GLY A 448 -24.04 26.92 6.08
N LEU A 449 -24.76 27.20 4.99
CA LEU A 449 -25.40 26.30 4.02
C LEU A 449 -24.41 25.45 3.16
N HIS A 450 -23.53 24.63 3.76
CA HIS A 450 -22.37 24.04 3.05
C HIS A 450 -22.27 22.51 3.02
N LEU A 451 -23.29 21.80 3.53
CA LEU A 451 -23.52 20.37 3.30
C LEU A 451 -24.72 20.27 2.33
N LEU A 452 -24.50 19.84 1.08
CA LEU A 452 -25.55 19.78 0.06
C LEU A 452 -25.74 18.36 -0.47
N SER A 453 -26.97 18.02 -0.82
CA SER A 453 -27.27 16.83 -1.62
C SER A 453 -27.14 17.15 -3.11
N CYS A 454 -26.46 16.30 -3.87
CA CYS A 454 -26.46 16.41 -5.33
C CYS A 454 -27.86 16.05 -5.85
N PRO A 455 -28.50 16.87 -6.71
CA PRO A 455 -29.77 16.48 -7.29
C PRO A 455 -29.55 15.26 -8.21
N PRO A 456 -30.31 14.16 -8.05
CA PRO A 456 -30.21 13.04 -8.97
C PRO A 456 -30.65 13.50 -10.37
N ARG A 457 -29.97 13.03 -11.43
CA ARG A 457 -30.39 13.30 -12.82
C ARG A 457 -31.82 12.83 -13.13
N ASN A 458 -32.48 12.08 -12.25
CA ASN A 458 -33.91 11.78 -12.24
C ASN A 458 -34.38 11.53 -10.80
N CYS A 459 -35.10 12.49 -10.21
CA CYS A 459 -35.73 12.34 -8.90
C CYS A 459 -37.14 11.71 -9.07
N PRO A 460 -37.63 10.99 -8.06
CA PRO A 460 -38.81 11.49 -7.36
C PRO A 460 -38.45 11.81 -5.90
N LYS A 461 -39.04 12.89 -5.41
CA LYS A 461 -38.91 13.36 -4.03
C LYS A 461 -39.63 12.39 -3.10
N THR A 462 -39.00 11.96 -2.02
CA THR A 462 -39.74 11.49 -0.84
C THR A 462 -39.00 11.89 0.43
N PHE A 463 -39.65 12.73 1.22
CA PHE A 463 -39.26 13.16 2.56
C PHE A 463 -39.69 12.08 3.56
N LEU A 464 -38.81 11.74 4.50
CA LEU A 464 -39.13 11.48 5.91
C LEU A 464 -37.88 11.78 6.75
#